data_AF-A0A914PUC3-F1
#
_entry.id   AF-A0A914PUC3-F1
#
_cell.length_a   1.000
_cell.length_b   1.000
_cell.length_c   1.000
_cell.angle_alpha   90.00
_cell.angle_beta   90.00
_cell.angle_gamma   90.00
#
_symmetry.space_group_name_H-M   'P 1'
#
loop_
_entity.id
_entity.type
_entity.pdbx_description
1 polymer ?
#
loop_
_entity_poly.entity_id
_entity_poly.type
_entity_poly.pdbx_seq_one_letter_code
_entity_poly.pdbx_strand_id
1 'polypeptide(L)'
;MPVSSLIEWDYKDPKNYYRTNHGKGIGYAKLPKVCKVITDNPTFARLRYIKQLGAVLYIYPEATHTRHAHSLGTAHLACELIKILQEQLPEESKMTGAEMLCVIIAALCHDLGHAAFSHLCEEFLIQSDGT
;
A
#
# COMPACT_ATOMS: atom_id res chain seq x y z
N MET A 1 22.86 3.42 -6.89
CA MET A 1 22.21 2.13 -7.23
C MET A 1 21.42 2.30 -8.51
N PRO A 2 21.57 1.45 -9.53
CA PRO A 2 20.79 1.53 -10.76
C PRO A 2 19.31 1.18 -10.52
N VAL A 3 18.38 1.77 -11.26
CA VAL A 3 16.93 1.54 -11.11
C VAL A 3 16.56 0.06 -11.25
N SER A 4 17.26 -0.67 -12.11
CA SER A 4 17.13 -2.13 -12.27
C SER A 4 17.26 -2.90 -10.94
N SER A 5 18.20 -2.51 -10.08
CA SER A 5 18.42 -3.14 -8.77
C SER A 5 17.30 -2.87 -7.74
N LEU A 6 16.46 -1.85 -7.97
CA LEU A 6 15.31 -1.51 -7.11
C LEU A 6 14.03 -2.24 -7.54
N ILE A 7 13.97 -2.64 -8.82
CA ILE A 7 12.89 -3.45 -9.40
C ILE A 7 13.11 -4.93 -9.09
N GLU A 8 14.34 -5.33 -8.77
CA GLU A 8 14.66 -6.71 -8.43
C GLU A 8 13.77 -7.25 -7.31
N TRP A 9 13.04 -8.29 -7.70
CA TRP A 9 12.28 -9.16 -6.83
C TRP A 9 13.27 -10.12 -6.19
N ASP A 10 13.73 -9.85 -4.97
CA ASP A 10 14.45 -10.88 -4.22
C ASP A 10 13.43 -11.87 -3.66
N TYR A 11 13.15 -12.90 -4.46
CA TYR A 11 12.21 -14.00 -4.16
C TYR A 11 12.67 -14.88 -3.00
N LYS A 12 13.91 -14.75 -2.54
CA LYS A 12 14.49 -15.60 -1.49
C LYS A 12 14.60 -14.87 -0.15
N ASP A 13 14.46 -13.54 -0.12
CA ASP A 13 14.51 -12.78 1.13
C ASP A 13 13.13 -12.75 1.83
N PRO A 14 12.98 -13.41 3.00
CA PRO A 14 11.74 -13.40 3.79
C PRO A 14 11.30 -11.99 4.22
N LYS A 15 12.21 -11.00 4.20
CA LYS A 15 11.90 -9.61 4.57
C LYS A 15 11.07 -8.87 3.53
N ASN A 16 10.94 -9.41 2.31
CA ASN A 16 10.09 -8.85 1.24
C ASN A 16 8.66 -9.42 1.26
N TYR A 17 8.35 -10.25 2.25
CA TYR A 17 7.04 -10.85 2.45
C TYR A 17 6.24 -10.01 3.43
N TYR A 18 5.28 -9.24 2.93
CA TYR A 18 4.37 -8.50 3.79
C TYR A 18 3.15 -9.36 4.09
N ARG A 19 2.88 -9.55 5.39
CA ARG A 19 1.67 -10.26 5.83
C ARG A 19 0.45 -9.42 5.44
N THR A 20 -0.32 -9.89 4.47
CA THR A 20 -1.62 -9.33 4.14
C THR A 20 -2.70 -10.21 4.77
N ASN A 21 -3.58 -9.60 5.57
CA ASN A 21 -4.74 -10.29 6.11
C ASN A 21 -5.88 -10.15 5.10
N HIS A 22 -5.97 -11.08 4.15
CA HIS A 22 -7.19 -11.27 3.37
C HIS A 22 -8.11 -12.21 4.16
N GLY A 23 -9.40 -11.90 4.22
CA GLY A 23 -10.38 -12.39 5.20
C GLY A 23 -10.58 -13.91 5.38
N LYS A 24 -9.75 -14.80 4.82
CA LYS A 24 -9.73 -16.25 5.08
C LYS A 24 -8.33 -16.91 5.02
N GLY A 25 -7.22 -16.18 5.12
CA GLY A 25 -5.88 -16.79 5.16
C GLY A 25 -4.73 -15.79 5.18
N ILE A 26 -3.58 -16.22 5.72
CA ILE A 26 -2.33 -15.45 5.70
C ILE A 26 -1.82 -15.42 4.25
N GLY A 27 -2.01 -14.29 3.56
CA GLY A 27 -1.39 -14.01 2.28
C GLY A 27 -0.04 -13.30 2.47
N TYR A 28 0.86 -13.47 1.51
CA TYR A 28 2.10 -12.70 1.47
C TYR A 28 2.12 -11.84 0.21
N ALA A 29 2.15 -10.52 0.41
CA ALA A 29 2.39 -9.57 -0.67
C ALA A 29 3.89 -9.50 -0.96
N LYS A 30 4.28 -9.85 -2.19
CA LYS A 30 5.62 -9.63 -2.72
C LYS A 30 5.68 -8.21 -3.29
N LEU A 31 6.61 -7.40 -2.79
CA LEU A 31 6.80 -6.02 -3.23
C LEU A 31 8.27 -5.74 -3.56
N PRO A 32 8.56 -4.80 -4.49
CA PRO A 32 9.93 -4.37 -4.78
C PRO A 32 10.67 -3.83 -3.54
N LYS A 33 12.00 -3.92 -3.53
CA LYS A 33 12.85 -3.48 -2.39
C LYS A 33 12.57 -2.03 -1.97
N VAL A 34 12.27 -1.15 -2.92
CA VAL A 34 11.94 0.27 -2.62
C VAL A 34 10.71 0.41 -1.73
N CYS A 35 9.73 -0.49 -1.85
CA CYS A 35 8.53 -0.47 -1.00
C CYS A 35 8.90 -0.69 0.46
N LYS A 36 9.94 -1.49 0.73
CA LYS A 36 10.44 -1.70 2.09
C LYS A 36 10.97 -0.43 2.73
N VAL A 37 11.78 0.31 1.99
CA VAL A 37 12.31 1.60 2.44
C VAL A 37 11.17 2.56 2.78
N ILE A 38 10.11 2.57 1.96
CA ILE A 38 8.92 3.39 2.21
C ILE A 38 8.15 2.89 3.44
N THR A 39 7.90 1.59 3.57
CA THR A 39 7.10 1.04 4.67
C THR A 39 7.80 1.12 6.03
N ASP A 40 9.13 1.11 6.04
CA ASP A 40 9.94 1.28 7.24
C ASP A 40 10.01 2.76 7.69
N ASN A 41 9.57 3.71 6.84
CA ASN A 41 9.50 5.12 7.20
C ASN A 41 8.36 5.38 8.22
N PRO A 42 8.58 6.19 9.27
CA PRO A 42 7.56 6.52 10.27
C PRO A 42 6.25 7.08 9.68
N THR A 43 6.34 7.86 8.60
CA THR A 43 5.19 8.44 7.91
C THR A 43 4.24 7.37 7.38
N PHE A 44 4.79 6.28 6.83
CA PHE A 44 4.01 5.14 6.37
C PHE A 44 3.62 4.21 7.52
N ALA A 45 4.54 3.95 8.45
CA ALA A 45 4.30 3.08 9.61
C ALA A 45 3.13 3.56 10.47
N ARG A 46 2.85 4.88 10.50
CA ARG A 46 1.67 5.48 11.14
C ARG A 46 0.35 4.81 10.70
N LEU A 47 0.24 4.37 9.45
CA LEU A 47 -0.97 3.73 8.92
C LEU A 47 -1.34 2.43 9.67
N ARG A 48 -0.42 1.84 10.45
CA ARG A 48 -0.71 0.66 11.31
C ARG A 48 -1.71 0.97 12.42
N TYR A 49 -1.84 2.23 12.79
CA TYR A 49 -2.73 2.70 13.85
C TYR A 49 -4.04 3.26 13.32
N ILE A 50 -4.20 3.42 12.00
CA ILE A 50 -5.41 3.94 11.38
C ILE A 50 -6.28 2.78 10.90
N LYS A 51 -7.48 2.67 11.45
CA LYS A 51 -8.47 1.66 11.06
C LYS A 51 -9.05 1.99 9.69
N GLN A 52 -9.22 0.97 8.86
CA GLN A 52 -9.77 1.13 7.51
C GLN A 52 -11.16 1.78 7.56
N LEU A 53 -12.00 1.30 8.48
CA LEU A 53 -13.40 1.72 8.63
C LEU A 53 -13.65 2.60 9.86
N GLY A 54 -12.60 3.15 10.49
CA GLY A 54 -12.73 4.06 11.63
C GLY A 54 -13.59 3.51 12.77
N ALA A 55 -14.65 4.24 13.13
CA ALA A 55 -15.55 3.92 14.25
C ALA A 55 -16.39 2.63 14.04
N VAL A 56 -16.48 2.12 12.81
CA VAL A 56 -17.20 0.86 12.52
C VAL A 56 -16.65 -0.31 13.33
N LEU A 57 -15.38 -0.26 13.74
CA LEU A 57 -14.79 -1.25 14.66
C LEU A 57 -15.57 -1.41 15.98
N TYR A 58 -16.22 -0.36 16.47
CA TYR A 58 -17.00 -0.40 17.71
C TYR A 58 -18.37 -1.08 17.55
N ILE A 59 -18.84 -1.23 16.31
CA ILE A 59 -20.08 -1.95 15.96
C ILE A 59 -19.74 -3.37 15.51
N TYR A 60 -18.65 -3.53 14.76
CA TYR A 60 -18.17 -4.80 14.22
C TYR A 60 -16.72 -5.04 14.68
N PRO A 61 -16.49 -5.77 15.78
CA PRO A 61 -15.15 -5.96 16.34
C PRO A 61 -14.18 -6.68 15.41
N GLU A 62 -14.70 -7.45 14.45
CA GLU A 62 -13.92 -8.13 13.40
C GLU A 62 -13.36 -7.16 12.34
N ALA A 63 -13.84 -5.91 12.26
CA ALA A 63 -13.36 -4.89 11.32
C ALA A 63 -11.99 -4.28 11.75
N THR A 64 -11.04 -5.15 12.07
CA THR A 64 -9.73 -4.80 12.64
C THR A 64 -8.72 -4.29 11.62
N HIS A 65 -9.03 -4.41 10.32
CA HIS A 65 -8.18 -4.05 9.20
C HIS A 65 -7.66 -2.61 9.30
N THR A 66 -6.39 -2.41 8.96
CA THR A 66 -5.72 -1.12 9.02
C THR A 66 -5.41 -0.61 7.62
N ARG A 67 -5.28 0.72 7.49
CA ARG A 67 -4.86 1.38 6.26
C ARG A 67 -3.51 0.86 5.77
N HIS A 68 -2.60 0.54 6.70
CA HIS A 68 -1.31 -0.08 6.35
C HIS A 68 -1.48 -1.42 5.62
N ALA A 69 -2.37 -2.30 6.09
CA ALA A 69 -2.60 -3.59 5.45
C ALA A 69 -3.28 -3.42 4.08
N HIS A 70 -4.20 -2.46 3.97
CA HIS A 70 -4.84 -2.09 2.71
C HIS A 70 -3.82 -1.59 1.68
N SER A 71 -3.00 -0.59 2.02
CA SER A 71 -1.94 -0.04 1.14
C SER A 71 -0.98 -1.10 0.61
N LEU A 72 -0.56 -2.04 1.47
CA LEU A 72 0.27 -3.18 1.05
C LEU A 72 -0.45 -4.10 0.06
N GLY A 73 -1.73 -4.38 0.31
CA GLY A 73 -2.59 -5.15 -0.58
C GLY A 73 -2.76 -4.46 -1.94
N THR A 74 -3.01 -3.15 -1.96
CA THR A 74 -3.13 -2.36 -3.20
C THR A 74 -1.84 -2.38 -4.01
N ALA A 75 -0.68 -2.20 -3.37
CA ALA A 75 0.61 -2.30 -4.03
C ALA A 75 0.86 -3.69 -4.62
N HIS A 76 0.44 -4.75 -3.92
CA HIS A 76 0.54 -6.11 -4.43
C HIS A 76 -0.35 -6.36 -5.65
N LEU A 77 -1.59 -5.88 -5.62
CA LEU A 77 -2.48 -5.98 -6.78
C LEU A 77 -1.96 -5.18 -7.98
N ALA A 78 -1.35 -4.01 -7.74
CA ALA A 78 -0.69 -3.24 -8.79
C ALA A 78 0.46 -4.04 -9.42
N CYS A 79 1.23 -4.77 -8.62
CA CYS A 79 2.29 -5.65 -9.11
C CYS A 79 1.75 -6.78 -10.00
N GLU A 80 0.69 -7.47 -9.56
CA GLU A 80 0.09 -8.55 -10.34
C GLU A 80 -0.53 -8.03 -11.65
N LEU A 81 -1.18 -6.87 -11.60
CA LEU A 81 -1.71 -6.21 -12.80
C LEU A 81 -0.59 -5.88 -13.79
N ILE A 82 0.51 -5.28 -13.32
CA ILE A 82 1.66 -4.95 -14.17
C ILE A 82 2.21 -6.22 -14.85
N LYS A 83 2.34 -7.35 -14.14
CA LYS A 83 2.80 -8.61 -14.75
C LYS A 83 1.92 -9.03 -15.91
N ILE A 84 0.60 -9.02 -15.70
CA ILE A 84 -0.37 -9.38 -16.74
C ILE A 84 -0.24 -8.44 -17.94
N LEU A 85 -0.11 -7.13 -17.71
CA LEU A 85 0.04 -6.14 -18.78
C LEU A 85 1.35 -6.34 -19.55
N GLN A 86 2.47 -6.62 -18.87
CA GLN A 86 3.76 -6.91 -19.51
C GLN A 86 3.75 -8.18 -20.35
N GLU A 87 2.90 -9.15 -20.00
CA GLU A 87 2.73 -10.40 -20.76
C GLU A 87 1.79 -10.24 -21.96
N GLN A 88 0.74 -9.42 -21.83
CA GLN A 88 -0.32 -9.31 -22.84
C GLN A 88 -0.17 -8.16 -23.83
N LEU A 89 0.58 -7.10 -23.47
CA LEU A 89 0.75 -5.94 -24.34
C LEU A 89 1.89 -6.14 -25.36
N PRO A 90 1.76 -5.55 -26.57
CA PRO A 90 2.86 -5.44 -27.52
C PRO A 90 4.08 -4.76 -26.91
N GLU A 91 5.29 -5.09 -27.38
CA GLU A 91 6.56 -4.57 -26.84
C GLU A 91 6.61 -3.04 -26.78
N GLU A 92 6.05 -2.36 -27.79
CA GLU A 92 5.96 -0.91 -27.87
C GLU A 92 5.03 -0.27 -26.82
N SER A 93 4.14 -1.06 -26.22
CA SER A 93 3.19 -0.64 -25.18
C SER A 93 3.61 -1.11 -23.78
N LYS A 94 4.75 -1.81 -23.67
CA LYS A 94 5.24 -2.31 -22.38
C LYS A 94 5.78 -1.16 -21.54
N MET A 95 5.47 -1.22 -20.24
CA MET A 95 5.97 -0.23 -19.30
C MET A 95 7.47 -0.43 -19.07
N THR A 96 8.20 0.66 -18.98
CA THR A 96 9.57 0.66 -18.51
C THR A 96 9.64 0.27 -17.03
N GLY A 97 10.82 -0.13 -16.59
CA GLY A 97 11.09 -0.39 -15.17
C GLY A 97 10.70 0.76 -14.23
N ALA A 98 10.95 2.01 -14.67
CA ALA A 98 10.63 3.20 -13.90
C ALA A 98 9.12 3.41 -13.76
N GLU A 99 8.36 3.26 -14.86
CA GLU A 99 6.90 3.40 -14.84
C GLU A 99 6.24 2.34 -13.96
N MET A 100 6.72 1.10 -14.01
CA MET A 100 6.26 0.04 -13.11
C MET A 100 6.47 0.41 -11.64
N LEU A 101 7.65 0.93 -11.28
CA LEU A 101 7.90 1.40 -9.92
C LEU A 101 7.00 2.56 -9.52
N CYS A 102 6.79 3.53 -10.41
CA CYS A 102 5.91 4.67 -10.13
C CYS A 102 4.50 4.21 -9.81
N VAL A 103 3.93 3.28 -10.58
CA VAL A 103 2.59 2.74 -10.33
C VAL A 103 2.53 1.99 -8.99
N ILE A 104 3.53 1.17 -8.69
CA ILE A 104 3.58 0.41 -7.43
C ILE A 104 3.71 1.36 -6.22
N ILE A 105 4.57 2.37 -6.31
CA ILE A 105 4.78 3.37 -5.25
C ILE A 105 3.52 4.22 -5.08
N ALA A 106 2.86 4.63 -6.16
CA ALA A 106 1.61 5.36 -6.11
C ALA A 106 0.51 4.53 -5.43
N ALA A 107 0.36 3.26 -5.81
CA ALA A 107 -0.56 2.32 -5.19
C ALA A 107 -0.27 2.11 -3.69
N LEU A 108 1.01 2.00 -3.31
CA LEU A 108 1.42 1.90 -1.92
C LEU A 108 1.06 3.17 -1.14
N CYS A 109 1.33 4.34 -1.71
CA CYS A 109 1.25 5.62 -1.02
C CYS A 109 -0.12 6.31 -1.09
N HIS A 110 -1.09 5.77 -1.82
CA HIS A 110 -2.38 6.45 -2.09
C HIS A 110 -3.12 6.88 -0.81
N ASP A 111 -2.96 6.13 0.28
CA ASP A 111 -3.64 6.35 1.56
C ASP A 111 -2.78 7.11 2.59
N LEU A 112 -1.58 7.59 2.24
CA LEU A 112 -0.68 8.29 3.18
C LEU A 112 -1.29 9.56 3.79
N GLY A 113 -2.16 10.23 3.05
CA GLY A 113 -2.80 11.48 3.44
C GLY A 113 -3.95 11.31 4.45
N HIS A 114 -4.41 10.09 4.73
CA HIS A 114 -5.55 9.90 5.62
C HIS A 114 -5.21 10.29 7.07
N ALA A 115 -6.01 11.21 7.61
CA ALA A 115 -6.02 11.56 9.02
C ALA A 115 -6.55 10.40 9.89
N ALA A 116 -6.18 10.39 11.18
CA ALA A 116 -6.78 9.49 12.16
C ALA A 116 -8.30 9.70 12.19
N PHE A 117 -9.10 8.63 12.21
CA PHE A 117 -10.57 8.67 12.06
C PHE A 117 -11.10 9.28 10.74
N SER A 118 -10.21 9.58 9.78
CA SER A 118 -10.54 10.05 8.42
C SER A 118 -11.61 11.15 8.42
N HIS A 119 -12.80 10.88 7.88
CA HIS A 119 -13.89 11.86 7.76
C HIS A 119 -14.31 12.51 9.09
N LEU A 120 -14.26 11.79 10.21
CA LEU A 120 -14.57 12.38 11.52
C LEU A 120 -13.60 13.50 11.87
N CYS A 121 -12.31 13.33 11.56
CA CYS A 121 -11.30 14.34 11.90
C CYS A 121 -11.27 15.50 10.91
N GLU A 122 -11.61 15.28 9.63
CA GLU A 122 -11.84 16.36 8.66
C GLU A 122 -12.98 17.29 9.10
N GLU A 123 -14.12 16.76 9.56
CA GLU A 123 -15.23 17.59 10.05
C GLU A 123 -14.84 18.44 11.26
N PHE A 124 -14.08 17.90 12.22
CA PHE A 124 -13.61 18.66 13.39
C PHE A 124 -12.56 19.73 13.04
N LEU A 125 -11.64 19.45 12.11
CA LEU A 125 -10.57 20.39 11.73
C LEU A 125 -11.09 21.56 10.87
N ILE A 126 -12.10 21.32 10.03
CA ILE A 126 -12.70 22.37 9.19
C ILE A 126 -13.59 23.31 10.03
N GLN A 127 -14.15 22.85 11.15
CA GLN A 127 -14.97 23.70 12.03
C GLN A 127 -14.16 24.68 12.90
N SER A 128 -12.85 24.47 13.10
CA SER A 128 -12.02 25.33 13.95
C SER A 128 -11.52 26.62 13.28
N ASP A 129 -11.75 26.82 11.99
CA ASP A 129 -11.32 28.01 11.24
C ASP A 129 -12.37 29.15 11.22
N GLY A 130 -13.42 29.04 12.04
CA GLY A 130 -14.57 29.95 12.08
C GLY A 130 -14.76 30.70 13.40
N THR A 131 -13.70 31.04 14.13
CA THR A 131 -13.76 32.02 15.25
C THR A 131 -13.42 33.42 14.80
#